data_AF-A0A2I0P2G8-F1
#
_entry.id   AF-A0A2I0P2G8-F1
#
_cell.length_a   1.000
_cell.length_b   1.000
_cell.length_c   1.000
_cell.angle_alpha   90.00
_cell.angle_beta   90.00
_cell.angle_gamma   90.00
#
_symmetry.space_group_name_H-M   'P 1'
#
loop_
_entity.id
_entity.type
_entity.pdbx_description
1 polymer ?
#
loop_
_entity_poly.entity_id
_entity_poly.type
_entity_poly.pdbx_seq_one_letter_code
_entity_poly.pdbx_strand_id
1 'polypeptide(L)' 'MVFHPPVQIIAKGAGAGKYKTGLEWWNMVLRGFMSGAYIAMGGALATVCSTGVADNLGDGFGRLILGAVFPVGLIITVL' A
#
# COMPACT_ATOMS: atom_id res chain seq x y z
N MET A 1 5.73 1.29 -17.53
CA MET A 1 5.46 -0.07 -17.00
C MET A 1 5.46 -1.04 -18.16
N VAL A 2 6.20 -2.15 -18.05
CA VAL A 2 6.21 -3.22 -19.07
C VAL A 2 4.97 -4.09 -18.86
N PHE A 3 4.23 -4.36 -19.94
CA PHE A 3 3.14 -5.32 -19.93
C PHE A 3 3.68 -6.73 -19.67
N HIS A 4 3.15 -7.41 -18.66
CA HIS A 4 3.50 -8.80 -18.37
C HIS A 4 2.30 -9.68 -18.76
N PRO A 5 2.45 -10.62 -19.70
CA PRO A 5 1.40 -11.60 -19.98
C PRO A 5 1.10 -12.44 -18.72
N PRO A 6 -0.10 -13.03 -18.61
CA PRO A 6 -0.54 -13.75 -17.40
C PRO A 6 0.47 -14.78 -16.89
N VAL A 7 1.12 -15.52 -17.79
CA VAL A 7 2.16 -16.50 -17.44
C VAL A 7 3.36 -15.88 -16.73
N GLN A 8 3.77 -14.67 -17.13
CA GLN A 8 4.89 -13.96 -16.49
C GLN A 8 4.49 -13.39 -15.13
N ILE A 9 3.23 -12.99 -14.95
CA ILE A 9 2.73 -12.53 -13.64
C ILE A 9 2.78 -13.67 -12.62
N ILE A 10 2.33 -14.86 -13.01
CA ILE A 10 2.38 -16.05 -12.15
C ILE A 10 3.83 -16.39 -11.78
N ALA A 11 4.74 -16.41 -12.77
CA ALA A 11 6.15 -16.68 -12.53
C ALA A 11 6.79 -15.66 -11.57
N LYS A 12 6.46 -14.36 -11.71
CA LYS A 12 6.92 -13.31 -10.81
C LYS A 12 6.35 -13.45 -9.40
N GLY A 13 5.07 -13.79 -9.27
CA GLY A 13 4.44 -14.06 -7.98
C GLY A 13 5.10 -15.22 -7.24
N ALA A 14 5.34 -16.33 -7.95
CA ALA A 14 6.05 -17.49 -7.40
C ALA A 14 7.50 -17.14 -7.00
N GLY A 15 8.20 -16.35 -7.83
CA GLY A 15 9.55 -15.86 -7.53
C GLY A 15 9.61 -14.99 -6.27
N ALA A 16 8.64 -14.08 -6.09
CA ALA A 16 8.53 -13.27 -4.89
C ALA A 16 8.28 -14.12 -3.63
N GLY A 17 7.44 -15.15 -3.75
CA GLY A 17 7.20 -16.12 -2.67
C GLY A 17 8.46 -16.87 -2.25
N LYS A 18 9.19 -17.44 -3.23
CA LYS A 18 10.46 -18.13 -3.01
C LYS A 18 11.50 -17.22 -2.34
N TYR A 19 11.58 -15.96 -2.76
CA TYR A 19 12.45 -14.98 -2.13
C TYR A 19 12.08 -14.77 -0.65
N LYS A 20 10.78 -14.61 -0.36
CA LYS A 20 10.30 -14.37 1.01
C LYS A 20 10.60 -15.55 1.95
N THR A 21 10.53 -16.78 1.46
CA THR A 21 10.87 -17.99 2.25
C THR A 21 12.36 -18.15 2.51
N GLY A 22 13.22 -17.48 1.74
CA GLY A 22 14.68 -17.52 1.91
C GLY A 22 15.25 -16.42 2.80
N LEU A 23 14.41 -15.52 3.33
CA LEU A 23 14.83 -14.45 4.23
C LEU A 23 15.01 -14.97 5.65
N GLU A 24 15.98 -14.42 6.37
CA GLU A 24 16.08 -14.64 7.81
C GLU A 24 14.85 -14.08 8.54
N TRP A 25 14.44 -14.76 9.61
CA TRP A 25 13.24 -14.41 10.39
C TRP A 25 13.23 -12.95 10.86
N TRP A 26 14.40 -12.43 11.26
CA TRP A 26 14.55 -11.05 11.73
C TRP A 26 14.26 -10.03 10.64
N ASN A 27 14.68 -10.31 9.40
CA ASN A 27 14.44 -9.46 8.24
C ASN A 27 12.94 -9.47 7.86
N MET A 28 12.26 -10.61 8.03
CA MET A 28 10.80 -10.68 7.84
C MET A 28 10.04 -9.82 8.85
N VAL A 29 10.43 -9.82 10.12
CA VAL A 29 9.79 -9.03 11.18
C VAL A 29 9.98 -7.52 10.94
N LEU A 30 11.22 -7.09 10.68
CA LEU A 30 11.53 -5.69 10.42
C LEU A 30 10.77 -5.15 9.21
N ARG A 31 10.79 -5.87 8.08
CA ARG A 31 10.06 -5.45 6.87
C ARG A 31 8.55 -5.46 7.08
N GLY A 32 8.03 -6.40 7.88
CA GLY A 32 6.62 -6.43 8.28
C GLY A 32 6.23 -5.20 9.11
N PHE A 33 7.05 -4.83 10.10
CA PHE A 33 6.80 -3.66 10.93
C PHE A 33 6.87 -2.36 10.13
N MET A 34 7.88 -2.20 9.26
CA MET A 34 8.00 -1.04 8.39
C MET A 34 6.82 -0.92 7.43
N SER A 35 6.39 -2.02 6.82
CA SER A 35 5.17 -2.04 6.00
C SER A 35 3.95 -1.57 6.79
N GLY A 36 3.77 -2.04 8.02
CA GLY A 36 2.69 -1.57 8.89
C GLY A 36 2.75 -0.06 9.16
N ALA A 37 3.94 0.48 9.43
CA ALA A 37 4.13 1.91 9.63
C ALA A 37 3.78 2.72 8.35
N TYR A 38 4.15 2.23 7.17
CA TYR A 38 3.80 2.88 5.89
C TYR A 38 2.30 2.90 5.62
N ILE A 39 1.59 1.81 5.94
CA ILE A 39 0.12 1.76 5.85
C ILE A 39 -0.52 2.74 6.85
N ALA A 40 -0.01 2.82 8.08
CA ALA A 40 -0.52 3.75 9.08
C ALA A 40 -0.34 5.21 8.65
N MET A 41 0.81 5.56 8.06
CA MET A 41 1.03 6.91 7.51
C MET A 41 0.08 7.23 6.34
N GLY A 42 -0.13 6.29 5.42
CA GLY A 42 -1.09 6.45 4.34
C GLY A 42 -2.54 6.63 4.84
N GLY A 43 -2.93 5.86 5.87
CA GLY A 43 -4.21 6.00 6.53
C GLY A 43 -4.39 7.36 7.21
N ALA A 44 -3.39 7.81 7.99
CA ALA A 44 -3.43 9.11 8.65
C ALA A 44 -3.57 10.27 7.66
N LEU A 45 -2.81 10.23 6.56
CA LEU A 45 -2.93 11.22 5.49
C LEU A 45 -4.31 11.19 4.83
N ALA A 46 -4.82 10.01 4.50
CA ALA A 46 -6.15 9.85 3.92
C ALA A 46 -7.25 10.39 4.84
N THR A 47 -7.14 10.18 6.15
CA THR A 47 -8.06 10.74 7.14
C THR A 47 -8.03 12.26 7.12
N VAL A 48 -6.85 12.88 7.24
CA VAL A 48 -6.70 14.36 7.24
C VAL A 48 -7.27 14.99 5.97
N CYS A 49 -6.97 14.41 4.80
CA CYS A 49 -7.51 14.90 3.53
C CYS A 49 -9.04 14.72 3.45
N SER A 50 -9.55 13.58 3.92
CA SER A 50 -10.99 13.29 3.86
C SER A 50 -11.83 14.20 4.76
N THR A 51 -11.37 14.48 5.99
CA THR A 51 -12.09 15.35 6.93
C THR A 51 -12.10 16.78 6.44
N GLY A 52 -10.97 17.28 5.95
CA GLY A 52 -10.90 18.64 5.39
C GLY A 52 -11.78 18.84 4.15
N VAL A 53 -11.95 17.80 3.33
CA VAL A 53 -12.85 17.85 2.17
C VAL A 53 -14.31 17.67 2.56
N ALA A 54 -14.61 16.81 3.53
CA ALA A 54 -15.97 16.60 4.02
C ALA A 54 -16.57 17.89 4.59
N ASP A 55 -15.77 18.69 5.31
CA ASP A 55 -16.20 19.96 5.90
C ASP A 55 -16.57 21.04 4.85
N ASN A 56 -16.02 20.95 3.63
CA ASN A 56 -16.22 21.97 2.59
C ASN A 56 -17.13 21.51 1.43
N LEU A 57 -17.06 20.23 1.05
CA LEU A 57 -17.73 19.67 -0.13
C LEU A 57 -18.72 18.54 0.22
N GLY A 58 -18.83 18.16 1.50
CA GLY A 58 -19.73 17.11 1.98
C GLY A 58 -19.12 15.70 2.01
N ASP A 59 -19.78 14.80 2.75
CA ASP A 59 -19.29 13.45 3.08
C ASP A 59 -18.95 12.59 1.85
N GLY A 60 -19.74 12.73 0.77
CA GLY A 60 -19.53 11.99 -0.48
C GLY A 60 -18.16 12.27 -1.11
N PHE A 61 -17.73 13.54 -1.14
CA PHE A 61 -16.41 13.92 -1.64
C PHE A 61 -15.31 13.55 -0.66
N GLY A 62 -15.56 13.62 0.66
CA GLY A 62 -14.63 13.14 1.68
C GLY A 62 -14.25 11.66 1.48
N ARG A 63 -15.24 10.81 1.20
CA ARG A 63 -15.04 9.38 0.92
C ARG A 63 -14.29 9.10 -0.39
N LEU A 64 -14.55 9.88 -1.44
CA LEU A 64 -13.79 9.78 -2.69
C LEU A 64 -12.30 10.07 -2.45
N ILE A 65 -12.01 11.12 -1.69
CA ILE A 65 -10.63 11.53 -1.38
C ILE A 65 -9.95 10.53 -0.45
N LEU A 66 -10.66 9.97 0.53
CA LEU A 66 -10.13 8.91 1.38
C LEU A 66 -9.61 7.73 0.54
N GLY A 67 -10.44 7.27 -0.42
CA GLY A 67 -10.06 6.18 -1.33
C GLY A 67 -8.93 6.54 -2.30
N ALA A 68 -8.85 7.81 -2.72
CA ALA A 68 -7.82 8.28 -3.63
C ALA A 68 -6.44 8.44 -2.96
N VAL A 69 -6.40 8.80 -1.68
CA VAL A 69 -5.16 9.12 -0.95
C VAL A 69 -4.57 7.90 -0.23
N PHE A 70 -5.40 6.97 0.24
CA PHE A 70 -4.94 5.74 0.91
C PHE A 70 -3.87 4.92 0.15
N PRO A 71 -3.93 4.76 -1.20
CA PRO A 71 -2.95 3.99 -1.96
C PRO A 71 -1.50 4.43 -1.80
N VAL A 72 -1.24 5.66 -1.34
CA VAL A 72 0.11 6.16 -1.05
C VAL A 72 0.82 5.24 -0.04
N GLY A 73 0.13 4.75 0.98
CA GLY A 73 0.72 3.82 1.96
C GLY A 73 1.16 2.48 1.36
N LEU A 74 0.37 1.97 0.39
CA LEU A 74 0.72 0.75 -0.34
C LEU A 74 1.89 0.96 -1.30
N ILE A 75 1.95 2.12 -1.97
CA ILE A 75 3.05 2.46 -2.87
C ILE A 75 4.38 2.51 -2.09
N ILE A 76 4.40 3.16 -0.93
CA ILE A 76 5.62 3.27 -0.09
C ILE A 76 6.05 1.90 0.45
N THR A 77 5.11 0.97 0.66
CA THR A 77 5.44 -0.41 1.05
C THR A 77 6.15 -1.20 -0.06
N VAL A 78 5.89 -0.85 -1.32
CA VAL A 78 6.36 -1.62 -2.49
C VAL A 78 7.64 -1.02 -3.11
N LEU A 79 7.82 0.30 -3.04
CA LEU A 79 9.02 1.02 -3.51
C LEU A 79 10.25 0.72 -2.65
#